data_AF-A0A9X4KP61-F1
#
_entry.id   AF-A0A9X4KP61-F1
#
_cell.length_a   1.000
_cell.length_b   1.000
_cell.length_c   1.000
_cell.angle_alpha   90.00
_cell.angle_beta   90.00
_cell.angle_gamma   90.00
#
_symmetry.space_group_name_H-M   'P 1'
#
loop_
_entity.id
_entity.type
_entity.pdbx_description
1 polymer ?
#
loop_
_entity_poly.entity_id
_entity_poly.type
_entity_poly.pdbx_seq_one_letter_code
_entity_poly.pdbx_strand_id
1 'polypeptide(L)'
;MQKSLHHTFNSLKERKRLTVGYFGGSITEGSGASDPSKSSWRALTTSWFSNNHPDCEITEIQAAIGGTGSDLGAYRCRTDLLKGKPDLVFVEFAVNDHKKG
;
A
#
# COMPACT_ATOMS: atom_id res chain seq x y z
N MET A 1 1.47 -22.54 13.37
CA MET A 1 1.49 -21.06 13.34
C MET A 1 1.88 -20.60 11.94
N GLN A 2 0.98 -19.92 11.24
CA GLN A 2 1.31 -19.28 9.96
C GLN A 2 2.28 -18.13 10.26
N LYS A 3 3.50 -18.16 9.72
CA LYS A 3 4.45 -17.05 9.91
C LYS A 3 3.85 -15.81 9.21
N SER A 4 3.66 -14.72 9.96
CA SER A 4 3.15 -13.47 9.39
C SER A 4 4.04 -13.02 8.23
N LEU A 5 3.41 -12.55 7.14
CA LEU A 5 4.06 -12.07 5.92
C LEU A 5 4.83 -13.12 5.10
N HIS A 6 4.58 -14.42 5.28
CA HIS A 6 5.23 -15.47 4.48
C HIS A 6 5.11 -15.23 2.96
N HIS A 7 3.95 -14.76 2.48
CA HIS A 7 3.76 -14.45 1.06
C HIS A 7 4.71 -13.35 0.58
N THR A 8 4.84 -12.26 1.33
CA THR A 8 5.77 -11.16 1.06
C THR A 8 7.22 -11.66 1.01
N PHE A 9 7.65 -12.47 1.99
CA PHE A 9 8.99 -13.04 2.01
C PHE A 9 9.24 -13.97 0.83
N ASN A 10 8.28 -14.80 0.46
CA ASN A 10 8.38 -15.68 -0.69
C ASN A 10 8.45 -14.90 -2.02
N SER A 11 7.65 -13.84 -2.17
CA SER A 11 7.70 -13.00 -3.35
C SER A 11 9.06 -12.31 -3.52
N LEU A 12 9.64 -11.79 -2.42
CA LEU A 12 10.98 -11.21 -2.45
C LEU A 12 12.09 -12.25 -2.68
N LYS A 13 12.08 -13.37 -1.97
CA LYS A 13 13.19 -14.35 -2.02
C LYS A 13 13.20 -15.19 -3.29
N GLU A 14 12.03 -15.74 -3.64
CA GLU A 14 11.90 -16.74 -4.69
C GLU A 14 11.43 -16.12 -6.01
N ARG A 15 10.42 -15.24 -5.97
CA ARG A 15 9.83 -14.65 -7.18
C ARG A 15 10.60 -13.43 -7.68
N LYS A 16 11.52 -12.89 -6.87
CA LYS A 16 12.29 -11.66 -7.14
C LYS A 16 11.41 -10.48 -7.56
N ARG A 17 10.24 -10.36 -6.91
CA ARG A 17 9.32 -9.23 -7.11
C ARG A 17 8.48 -8.97 -5.88
N LEU A 18 7.97 -7.75 -5.79
CA LEU A 18 6.99 -7.37 -4.78
C LEU A 18 6.05 -6.30 -5.34
N THR A 19 4.76 -6.60 -5.34
CA THR A 19 3.71 -5.58 -5.57
C THR A 19 3.13 -5.15 -4.22
N VAL A 20 3.36 -3.89 -3.86
CA VAL A 20 2.89 -3.30 -2.60
C VAL A 20 1.62 -2.49 -2.84
N GLY A 21 0.51 -2.90 -2.24
CA GLY A 21 -0.73 -2.14 -2.27
C GLY A 21 -0.85 -1.17 -1.11
N TYR A 22 -1.27 0.06 -1.39
CA TYR A 22 -1.52 1.09 -0.39
C TYR A 22 -2.98 1.51 -0.44
N PHE A 23 -3.72 1.17 0.61
CA PHE A 23 -5.16 1.32 0.66
C PHE A 23 -5.57 2.17 1.86
N GLY A 24 -6.11 3.36 1.59
CA GLY A 24 -6.37 4.29 2.68
C GLY A 24 -6.94 5.63 2.28
N GLY A 25 -6.87 6.57 3.22
CA GLY A 25 -7.30 7.95 3.06
C GLY A 25 -6.23 8.90 2.52
N SER A 26 -6.42 10.20 2.74
CA SER A 26 -5.60 11.28 2.16
C SER A 26 -4.13 11.25 2.61
N ILE A 27 -3.85 10.75 3.82
CA ILE A 27 -2.48 10.63 4.32
C ILE A 27 -1.71 9.59 3.48
N THR A 28 -2.35 8.45 3.21
CA THR A 28 -1.82 7.40 2.32
C THR A 28 -1.74 7.86 0.87
N GLU A 29 -2.68 8.68 0.42
CA GLU A 29 -2.64 9.29 -0.91
C GLU A 29 -1.41 10.23 -1.08
N GLY A 30 -1.01 10.90 0.01
CA GLY A 30 0.21 11.72 0.08
C GLY A 30 -0.03 13.17 0.48
N SER A 31 -1.20 13.51 1.05
CA SER A 31 -1.49 14.84 1.54
C SER A 31 -0.45 15.30 2.57
N GLY A 32 0.08 16.51 2.37
CA GLY A 32 1.13 17.10 3.21
C GLY A 32 2.56 16.79 2.78
N ALA A 33 2.77 15.88 1.82
CA ALA A 33 4.06 15.68 1.19
C ALA A 33 4.37 16.79 0.17
N SER A 34 5.64 17.15 0.04
CA SER A 34 6.10 18.10 -1.00
C SER A 34 5.95 17.56 -2.42
N ASP A 35 6.05 16.24 -2.59
CA ASP A 35 5.78 15.49 -3.80
C ASP A 35 5.13 14.16 -3.39
N PRO A 36 3.80 13.99 -3.53
CA PRO A 36 3.09 12.78 -3.13
C PRO A 36 3.65 11.49 -3.74
N SER A 37 4.32 11.57 -4.88
CA SER A 37 4.93 10.42 -5.57
C SER A 37 6.34 10.07 -5.09
N LYS A 38 6.98 10.94 -4.28
CA LYS A 38 8.37 10.75 -3.84
C LYS A 38 8.59 10.91 -2.34
N SER A 39 7.90 11.85 -1.72
CA SER A 39 8.09 12.21 -0.30
C SER A 39 6.91 11.87 0.61
N SER A 40 5.85 11.24 0.08
CA SER A 40 4.82 10.62 0.92
C SER A 40 5.37 9.39 1.62
N TRP A 41 4.82 9.03 2.79
CA TRP A 41 5.24 7.82 3.51
C TRP A 41 5.10 6.57 2.64
N ARG A 42 4.06 6.52 1.81
CA ARG A 42 3.83 5.49 0.79
C ARG A 42 5.00 5.39 -0.18
N ALA A 43 5.35 6.50 -0.83
CA ALA A 43 6.44 6.55 -1.81
C ALA A 43 7.80 6.21 -1.17
N LEU A 44 8.04 6.69 0.05
CA LEU A 44 9.25 6.38 0.81
C LEU A 44 9.31 4.90 1.22
N THR A 45 8.18 4.28 1.53
CA THR A 45 8.09 2.84 1.83
C THR A 45 8.39 1.99 0.60
N THR A 46 7.80 2.33 -0.55
CA THR A 46 8.11 1.66 -1.83
C THR A 46 9.60 1.81 -2.16
N SER A 47 10.14 3.02 -2.01
CA SER A 47 11.57 3.30 -2.23
C SER A 47 12.47 2.52 -1.28
N TRP A 48 12.07 2.34 -0.02
CA TRP A 48 12.80 1.51 0.93
C TRP A 48 12.87 0.05 0.47
N PHE A 49 11.76 -0.52 -0.02
CA PHE A 49 11.78 -1.88 -0.59
C PHE A 49 12.71 -1.97 -1.79
N SER A 50 12.64 -1.02 -2.73
CA SER A 50 13.54 -0.98 -3.90
C SER A 50 15.01 -0.90 -3.51
N ASN A 51 15.35 -0.09 -2.49
CA ASN A 51 16.73 0.09 -2.04
C ASN A 51 17.28 -1.13 -1.28
N ASN A 52 16.44 -1.84 -0.53
CA ASN A 52 16.85 -3.02 0.25
C ASN A 52 16.80 -4.33 -0.54
N HIS A 53 16.08 -4.34 -1.67
CA HIS A 53 15.96 -5.48 -2.57
C HIS A 53 16.22 -5.07 -4.02
N PRO A 54 17.45 -4.61 -4.33
CA PRO A 54 17.78 -4.08 -5.66
C PRO A 54 17.74 -5.14 -6.77
N ASP A 55 17.73 -6.42 -6.40
CA ASP A 55 17.59 -7.57 -7.30
C ASP A 55 16.13 -7.96 -7.57
N CYS A 56 15.16 -7.24 -6.99
CA CYS A 56 13.74 -7.51 -7.11
C CYS A 56 13.02 -6.42 -7.89
N GLU A 57 12.02 -6.80 -8.68
CA GLU A 57 11.07 -5.85 -9.28
C GLU A 57 10.07 -5.37 -8.22
N ILE A 58 10.19 -4.11 -7.80
CA ILE A 58 9.30 -3.51 -6.79
C ILE A 58 8.31 -2.57 -7.49
N THR A 59 7.02 -2.85 -7.31
CA THR A 59 5.92 -2.07 -7.87
C THR A 59 4.95 -1.67 -6.78
N GLU A 60 4.22 -0.59 -6.99
CA GLU A 60 3.17 -0.15 -6.07
C GLU A 60 1.81 -0.02 -6.74
N ILE A 61 0.76 -0.30 -5.96
CA ILE A 61 -0.62 0.02 -6.29
C ILE A 61 -1.03 1.16 -5.35
N GLN A 62 -1.13 2.37 -5.89
CA GLN A 62 -1.76 3.48 -5.20
C GLN A 62 -3.28 3.26 -5.30
N ALA A 63 -3.89 2.84 -4.20
CA ALA A 63 -5.33 2.63 -4.09
C ALA A 63 -5.91 3.46 -2.93
N ALA A 64 -5.24 4.55 -2.55
CA ALA A 64 -5.74 5.46 -1.53
C ALA A 64 -6.48 6.63 -2.18
N ILE A 65 -7.61 7.00 -1.58
CA ILE A 65 -8.45 8.11 -2.07
C ILE A 65 -8.71 9.05 -0.90
N GLY A 66 -8.31 10.31 -1.08
CA GLY A 66 -8.48 11.35 -0.09
C GLY A 66 -9.92 11.51 0.39
N GLY A 67 -10.10 11.73 1.70
CA GLY A 67 -11.43 11.96 2.29
C GLY A 67 -12.33 10.72 2.38
N THR A 68 -11.85 9.52 2.03
CA THR A 68 -12.66 8.28 2.07
C THR A 68 -12.39 7.45 3.33
N GLY A 69 -13.44 6.82 3.88
CA GLY A 69 -13.37 5.86 4.97
C GLY A 69 -13.31 4.41 4.49
N SER A 70 -13.19 3.49 5.44
CA SER A 70 -13.05 2.05 5.17
C SER A 70 -14.30 1.41 4.56
N ASP A 71 -15.49 1.99 4.73
CA ASP A 71 -16.73 1.53 4.12
C ASP A 71 -16.73 1.66 2.59
N LEU A 72 -16.33 2.84 2.08
CA LEU A 72 -16.12 3.02 0.65
C LEU A 72 -14.92 2.20 0.17
N GLY A 73 -13.90 2.08 1.03
CA GLY A 73 -12.80 1.13 0.82
C GLY A 73 -13.29 -0.29 0.56
N ALA A 74 -14.16 -0.85 1.41
CA ALA A 74 -14.65 -2.21 1.26
C ALA A 74 -15.35 -2.43 -0.09
N TYR A 75 -16.15 -1.45 -0.56
CA TYR A 75 -16.82 -1.50 -1.85
C TYR A 75 -15.86 -1.53 -3.04
N ARG A 76 -14.78 -0.72 -3.00
CA ARG A 76 -13.83 -0.58 -4.12
C ARG A 76 -12.61 -1.50 -4.05
N CYS A 77 -12.41 -2.21 -2.93
CA CYS A 77 -11.24 -3.06 -2.67
C CYS A 77 -10.93 -4.02 -3.82
N ARG A 78 -11.95 -4.65 -4.40
CA ARG A 78 -11.75 -5.58 -5.53
C ARG A 78 -11.16 -4.88 -6.76
N THR A 79 -11.68 -3.71 -7.11
CA THR A 79 -11.35 -2.99 -8.35
C THR A 79 -10.04 -2.25 -8.23
N ASP A 80 -9.84 -1.54 -7.12
CA ASP A 80 -8.74 -0.59 -6.95
C ASP A 80 -7.47 -1.26 -6.42
N LEU A 81 -7.62 -2.33 -5.63
CA LEU A 81 -6.50 -3.00 -4.96
C LEU A 81 -6.31 -4.43 -5.46
N LEU A 82 -7.30 -5.31 -5.26
CA LEU A 82 -7.12 -6.75 -5.47
C LEU A 82 -6.95 -7.14 -6.95
N LYS A 83 -7.46 -6.32 -7.89
CA LYS A 83 -7.23 -6.49 -9.33
C LYS A 83 -5.73 -6.45 -9.68
N GLY A 84 -4.95 -5.66 -8.95
CA GLY A 84 -3.50 -5.58 -9.11
C GLY A 84 -2.72 -6.71 -8.43
N LYS A 85 -3.40 -7.63 -7.72
CA LYS A 85 -2.81 -8.81 -7.06
C LYS A 85 -1.61 -8.46 -6.15
N PRO A 86 -1.79 -7.60 -5.13
CA PRO A 86 -0.70 -7.23 -4.23
C PRO A 86 -0.14 -8.43 -3.45
N ASP A 87 1.16 -8.41 -3.22
CA ASP A 87 1.87 -9.36 -2.35
C ASP A 87 1.90 -8.91 -0.89
N LEU A 88 1.79 -7.59 -0.68
CA LEU A 88 1.76 -6.90 0.61
C LEU A 88 0.76 -5.77 0.51
N VAL A 89 -0.04 -5.55 1.55
CA VAL A 89 -1.01 -4.44 1.61
C VAL A 89 -0.82 -3.68 2.91
N PHE A 90 -0.69 -2.36 2.80
CA PHE A 90 -0.88 -1.43 3.92
C PHE A 90 -2.31 -0.89 3.89
N VAL A 91 -3.00 -0.94 5.04
CA VAL A 91 -4.36 -0.44 5.20
C VAL A 91 -4.36 0.69 6.24
N GLU A 92 -4.83 1.88 5.87
CA GLU A 92 -4.82 3.07 6.74
C GLU A 92 -6.08 3.90 6.52
N PHE A 93 -7.05 3.74 7.42
CA PHE A 93 -8.29 4.54 7.48
C PHE A 93 -8.52 5.12 8.87
N ALA A 94 -7.52 5.07 9.76
CA ALA A 94 -7.72 5.29 11.19
C ALA A 94 -8.32 6.68 11.45
N VAL A 95 -7.78 7.72 10.83
CA VAL A 95 -8.28 9.11 10.98
C VAL A 95 -9.50 9.43 10.12
N ASN A 96 -9.82 8.57 9.14
CA ASN A 96 -10.95 8.76 8.24
C ASN A 96 -12.25 8.20 8.84
N ASP A 97 -12.17 7.07 9.53
CA ASP A 97 -13.33 6.42 10.12
C ASP A 97 -13.82 7.15 11.38
N HIS A 98 -12.93 7.87 12.08
CA HIS A 98 -13.30 8.72 13.22
C HIS A 98 -14.16 9.95 12.86
N LYS A 99 -14.28 10.31 11.57
CA LYS A 99 -15.13 11.44 11.14
C LYS A 99 -16.62 11.08 11.03
N LYS A 100 -16.97 9.83 11.30
CA LYS A 100 -18.35 9.36 11.39
C LYS A 100 -18.79 9.39 12.85
N GLY A 101 -19.20 10.58 13.30
CA GLY A 101 -20.05 10.74 14.47
C GLY A 101 -21.49 10.44 14.11
#